data_AF-A0A2G3JZL4-F1
#
_entry.id   AF-A0A2G3JZL4-F1
#
_cell.length_a   1.000
_cell.length_b   1.000
_cell.length_c   1.000
_cell.angle_alpha   90.00
_cell.angle_beta   90.00
_cell.angle_gamma   90.00
#
_symmetry.space_group_name_H-M   'P 1'
#
loop_
_entity.id
_entity.type
_entity.pdbx_description
1 polymer ?
#
loop_
_entity_poly.entity_id
_entity_poly.type
_entity_poly.pdbx_seq_one_letter_code
_entity_poly.pdbx_strand_id
1 'polypeptide(L)'
;MTPLDRLLTGLLPAVPDYPEPVALHWLRESAAKLCTESGIWRAPIVMPVTAGQVATPIPLPAGAALVGIQSAKFNGYPLTPKSDAAMDEQHPDWLDGIEGAPFCYAEGAANALTPYPTATGSLALRVTLKPA
;
A
#
# COMPACT_ATOMS: atom_id res chain seq x y z
N MET A 1 -4.15 14.38 3.24
CA MET A 1 -4.49 14.94 1.92
C MET A 1 -5.84 15.64 2.03
N THR A 2 -6.05 16.76 1.34
CA THR A 2 -7.35 17.46 1.33
C THR A 2 -8.39 16.60 0.62
N PRO A 3 -9.64 16.50 1.13
CA PRO A 3 -10.72 15.84 0.42
C PRO A 3 -10.93 16.41 -0.99
N LEU A 4 -11.14 15.55 -1.99
CA LEU A 4 -11.22 15.95 -3.40
C LEU A 4 -12.48 16.75 -3.73
N ASP A 5 -13.59 16.47 -3.05
CA ASP A 5 -14.86 17.21 -3.16
C ASP A 5 -14.68 18.71 -2.90
N ARG A 6 -13.73 19.10 -2.05
CA ARG A 6 -13.42 20.53 -1.83
C ARG A 6 -12.85 21.24 -3.06
N LEU A 7 -12.27 20.51 -4.01
CA LEU A 7 -11.79 21.08 -5.26
C LEU A 7 -12.93 21.39 -6.24
N LEU A 8 -14.12 20.79 -6.05
CA LEU A 8 -15.29 21.03 -6.90
C LEU A 8 -15.73 22.49 -6.82
N THR A 9 -15.63 23.14 -5.67
CA THR A 9 -15.99 24.56 -5.50
C THR A 9 -15.17 25.47 -6.43
N GLY A 10 -13.92 25.11 -6.71
CA GLY A 10 -13.08 25.84 -7.67
C GLY A 10 -13.24 25.37 -9.12
N LEU A 11 -13.60 24.10 -9.33
CA LEU A 11 -13.72 23.48 -10.65
C LEU A 11 -15.05 23.80 -11.34
N LEU A 12 -16.18 23.67 -10.65
CA LEU A 12 -17.52 23.81 -11.24
C LEU A 12 -17.76 25.15 -11.95
N PRO A 13 -17.28 26.31 -11.45
CA PRO A 13 -17.39 27.57 -12.19
C PRO A 13 -16.68 27.57 -13.56
N ALA A 14 -15.64 26.75 -13.73
CA ALA A 14 -14.90 26.61 -14.98
C ALA A 14 -15.52 25.57 -15.94
N VAL A 15 -16.43 24.72 -15.45
CA VAL A 15 -17.14 23.69 -16.23
C VAL A 15 -18.66 23.69 -15.89
N PRO A 16 -19.37 24.79 -16.17
CA PRO A 16 -20.72 25.03 -15.65
C PRO A 16 -21.78 24.02 -16.11
N ASP A 17 -21.59 23.39 -17.26
CA ASP A 17 -22.55 22.43 -17.84
C ASP A 17 -22.24 20.96 -17.47
N TYR A 18 -21.23 20.72 -16.63
CA TYR A 18 -20.89 19.36 -16.19
C TYR A 18 -21.62 18.98 -14.91
N PRO A 19 -22.33 17.84 -14.89
CA PRO A 19 -22.90 17.32 -13.66
C PRO A 19 -21.81 17.07 -12.61
N GLU A 20 -22.05 17.52 -11.38
CA GLU A 20 -21.10 17.39 -10.26
C GLU A 20 -20.56 15.95 -10.07
N PRO A 21 -21.38 14.87 -10.16
CA PRO A 21 -20.87 13.52 -10.03
C PRO A 21 -19.85 13.13 -11.12
N VAL A 22 -20.03 13.66 -12.34
CA VAL A 22 -19.10 13.43 -13.46
C VAL A 22 -17.80 14.19 -13.23
N ALA A 23 -17.88 15.44 -12.79
CA ALA A 23 -16.71 16.23 -12.44
C ALA A 23 -15.89 15.58 -11.31
N LEU A 24 -16.55 15.08 -10.27
CA LEU A 24 -15.91 14.39 -9.16
C LEU A 24 -15.27 13.07 -9.58
N HIS A 25 -15.91 12.31 -10.46
CA HIS A 25 -15.34 11.07 -11.01
C HIS A 25 -14.01 11.35 -11.72
N TRP A 26 -13.99 12.28 -12.68
CA TRP A 26 -12.78 12.61 -13.43
C TRP A 26 -11.68 13.25 -12.57
N LEU A 27 -12.07 14.00 -11.54
CA LEU A 27 -11.13 14.53 -10.56
C LEU A 27 -10.46 13.39 -9.76
N ARG A 28 -11.24 12.39 -9.31
CA ARG A 28 -10.70 11.20 -8.64
C ARG A 28 -9.76 10.42 -9.56
N GLU A 29 -10.16 10.17 -10.80
CA GLU A 29 -9.32 9.48 -11.79
C GLU A 29 -8.02 10.23 -12.08
N SER A 30 -8.09 11.55 -12.24
CA SER A 30 -6.91 12.40 -12.47
C SER A 30 -5.97 12.39 -11.26
N ALA A 31 -6.52 12.50 -10.05
CA ALA A 31 -5.74 12.43 -8.83
C ALA A 31 -5.12 11.05 -8.62
N ALA A 32 -5.85 9.97 -8.94
CA ALA A 32 -5.36 8.60 -8.89
C ALA A 32 -4.21 8.37 -9.87
N LYS A 33 -4.34 8.85 -11.11
CA LYS A 33 -3.28 8.80 -12.12
C LYS A 33 -2.04 9.58 -11.66
N LEU A 34 -2.21 10.83 -11.23
CA LEU A 34 -1.12 11.66 -10.71
C LEU A 34 -0.41 10.97 -9.55
N CYS A 35 -1.13 10.45 -8.57
CA CYS A 35 -0.54 9.79 -7.42
C CYS A 35 0.20 8.50 -7.79
N THR A 36 -0.33 7.74 -8.75
CA THR A 36 0.28 6.50 -9.24
C THR A 36 1.60 6.79 -9.97
N GLU A 37 1.61 7.79 -10.86
CA GLU A 37 2.79 8.11 -11.69
C GLU A 37 3.88 8.85 -10.89
N SER A 38 3.49 9.79 -10.02
CA SER A 38 4.45 10.61 -9.28
C SER A 38 4.88 10.02 -7.93
N GLY A 39 4.08 9.12 -7.35
CA GLY A 39 4.26 8.66 -5.97
C GLY A 39 4.25 9.80 -4.95
N ILE A 40 3.51 10.89 -5.21
CA ILE A 40 3.50 12.10 -4.38
C ILE A 40 2.82 11.87 -3.03
N TRP A 41 1.77 11.05 -2.98
CA TRP A 41 1.10 10.71 -1.73
C TRP A 41 1.82 9.53 -1.07
N ARG A 42 2.64 9.84 -0.06
CA ARG A 42 3.38 8.86 0.74
C ARG A 42 2.86 8.83 2.17
N ALA A 43 2.79 7.65 2.77
CA ALA A 43 2.39 7.49 4.16
C ALA A 43 3.32 6.51 4.89
N PRO A 44 3.77 6.84 6.12
CA PRO A 44 4.35 5.84 7.01
C PRO A 44 3.23 4.99 7.61
N ILE A 45 3.44 3.68 7.67
CA ILE A 45 2.53 2.74 8.34
C ILE A 45 3.36 1.94 9.34
N VAL A 46 2.84 1.79 10.55
CA VAL A 46 3.42 0.90 11.57
C VAL A 46 2.30 -0.04 12.02
N MET A 47 2.57 -1.33 11.96
CA MET A 47 1.58 -2.36 12.25
C MET A 47 2.23 -3.53 13.00
N PRO A 48 1.51 -4.17 13.94
CA PRO A 48 1.96 -5.43 14.51
C PRO A 48 1.84 -6.55 13.48
N VAL A 49 2.74 -7.52 13.55
CA VAL A 49 2.68 -8.79 12.81
C VAL A 49 2.79 -9.95 13.80
N THR A 50 2.21 -11.09 13.45
CA THR A 50 2.17 -12.31 14.27
C THR A 50 2.90 -13.44 13.55
N ALA A 51 3.68 -14.23 14.28
CA ALA A 51 4.29 -15.45 13.74
C ALA A 51 3.22 -16.41 13.15
N GLY A 52 3.57 -17.12 12.10
CA GLY A 52 2.67 -18.02 11.36
C GLY A 52 1.62 -17.32 10.48
N GLN A 53 1.48 -15.98 10.56
CA GLN A 53 0.51 -15.26 9.74
C GLN A 53 1.07 -14.98 8.34
N VAL A 54 0.58 -15.73 7.37
CA VAL A 54 0.80 -15.48 5.94
C VAL A 54 -0.21 -14.41 5.47
N ALA A 55 0.24 -13.46 4.66
CA ALA A 55 -0.54 -12.30 4.19
C ALA A 55 -1.09 -11.42 5.32
N THR A 56 -0.28 -10.45 5.76
CA THR A 56 -0.71 -9.42 6.71
C THR A 56 -1.29 -8.22 5.96
N PRO A 57 -2.58 -7.86 6.16
CA PRO A 57 -3.18 -6.69 5.53
C PRO A 57 -2.53 -5.39 5.98
N ILE A 58 -2.26 -4.49 5.04
CA ILE A 58 -1.73 -3.16 5.33
C ILE A 58 -2.90 -2.22 5.68
N PRO A 59 -2.92 -1.61 6.89
CA PRO A 59 -3.98 -0.70 7.28
C PRO A 59 -3.85 0.64 6.54
N LEU A 60 -4.55 0.78 5.41
CA LEU A 60 -4.55 2.00 4.62
C LEU A 60 -5.49 3.07 5.21
N PRO A 61 -5.18 4.37 5.02
CA PRO A 61 -6.13 5.44 5.32
C PRO A 61 -7.46 5.27 4.57
N ALA A 62 -8.56 5.73 5.16
CA ALA A 62 -9.88 5.67 4.53
C ALA A 62 -9.87 6.41 3.17
N GLY A 63 -10.46 5.77 2.15
CA GLY A 63 -10.51 6.30 0.79
C GLY A 63 -9.16 6.27 0.05
N ALA A 64 -8.17 5.53 0.56
CA ALA A 64 -6.89 5.31 -0.11
C ALA A 64 -6.76 3.88 -0.61
N ALA A 65 -6.08 3.71 -1.75
CA ALA A 65 -5.62 2.44 -2.28
C ALA A 65 -4.08 2.44 -2.32
N LEU A 66 -3.48 1.26 -2.09
CA LEU A 66 -2.04 1.09 -2.16
C LEU A 66 -1.57 1.18 -3.62
N VAL A 67 -0.50 1.92 -3.85
CA VAL A 67 0.22 1.93 -5.14
C VAL A 67 1.44 1.01 -5.06
N GLY A 68 2.17 1.05 -3.95
CA GLY A 68 3.29 0.15 -3.71
C GLY A 68 4.00 0.42 -2.38
N ILE A 69 4.91 -0.48 -2.02
CA ILE A 69 5.75 -0.38 -0.81
C ILE A 69 7.13 0.14 -1.22
N GLN A 70 7.53 1.30 -0.69
CA GLN A 70 8.84 1.89 -0.97
C GLN A 70 9.95 1.30 -0.09
N SER A 71 9.60 0.93 1.14
CA SER A 71 10.53 0.30 2.08
C SER A 71 9.76 -0.38 3.19
N ALA A 72 10.30 -1.49 3.68
CA ALA A 72 9.79 -2.22 4.83
C ALA A 72 10.91 -2.48 5.85
N LYS A 73 10.58 -2.43 7.13
CA LYS A 73 11.48 -2.79 8.24
C LYS A 73 10.74 -3.63 9.27
N PHE A 74 11.36 -4.71 9.73
CA PHE A 74 10.89 -5.50 10.86
C PHE A 74 11.74 -5.22 12.09
N ASN A 75 11.14 -4.76 13.19
CA ASN A 75 11.83 -4.39 14.43
C ASN A 75 13.06 -3.48 14.20
N GLY A 76 12.98 -2.59 13.21
CA GLY A 76 14.06 -1.67 12.83
C GLY A 76 15.03 -2.19 11.77
N TYR A 77 15.03 -3.49 11.47
CA TYR A 77 15.88 -4.10 10.44
C TYR A 77 15.21 -4.04 9.06
N PRO A 78 15.93 -3.62 8.00
CA PRO A 78 15.36 -3.53 6.66
C PRO A 78 15.01 -4.91 6.10
N LEU A 79 13.89 -4.98 5.38
CA LEU A 79 13.49 -6.17 4.63
C LEU A 79 13.70 -5.94 3.13
N THR A 80 14.09 -6.99 2.43
CA THR A 80 14.23 -6.97 0.97
C THR A 80 12.92 -7.40 0.29
N PRO A 81 12.36 -6.63 -0.65
CA PRO A 81 11.22 -7.10 -1.46
C PRO A 81 11.64 -8.25 -2.37
N LYS A 82 10.81 -9.28 -2.46
CA LYS A 82 10.90 -10.35 -3.46
C LYS A 82 9.55 -10.55 -4.14
N SER A 83 9.58 -10.96 -5.40
CA SER A 83 8.38 -11.44 -6.09
C SER A 83 8.00 -12.82 -5.59
N ASP A 84 6.73 -13.19 -5.74
CA ASP A 84 6.23 -14.54 -5.41
C ASP A 84 7.07 -15.61 -6.12
N ALA A 85 7.38 -15.43 -7.42
CA ALA A 85 8.20 -16.39 -8.16
C ALA A 85 9.63 -16.55 -7.57
N ALA A 86 10.25 -15.47 -7.09
CA ALA A 86 11.57 -15.54 -6.46
C ALA A 86 11.49 -16.17 -5.06
N MET A 87 10.36 -15.99 -4.36
CA MET A 87 10.09 -16.67 -3.09
C MET A 87 9.88 -18.16 -3.32
N ASP A 88 9.06 -18.55 -4.31
CA ASP A 88 8.80 -19.95 -4.65
C ASP A 88 10.07 -20.71 -5.05
N GLU A 89 11.00 -20.04 -5.73
CA GLU A 89 12.29 -20.63 -6.13
C GLU A 89 13.27 -20.79 -4.94
N GLN A 90 13.41 -19.76 -4.11
CA GLN A 90 14.47 -19.69 -3.10
C GLN A 90 14.04 -20.20 -1.72
N HIS A 91 12.74 -20.12 -1.44
CA HIS A 91 12.11 -20.46 -0.18
C HIS A 91 10.77 -21.15 -0.45
N PRO A 92 10.73 -22.37 -1.05
CA PRO A 92 9.47 -23.02 -1.43
C PRO A 92 8.47 -23.22 -0.27
N ASP A 93 8.96 -23.14 0.96
CA ASP A 93 8.24 -23.28 2.23
C ASP A 93 7.75 -21.94 2.82
N TRP A 94 7.86 -20.83 2.08
CA TRP A 94 7.56 -19.50 2.60
C TRP A 94 6.10 -19.25 2.97
N LEU A 95 5.19 -20.06 2.43
CA LEU A 95 3.77 -20.06 2.76
C LEU A 95 3.43 -21.00 3.94
N ASP A 96 4.39 -21.77 4.45
CA ASP A 96 4.18 -22.69 5.57
C ASP A 96 4.24 -21.98 6.94
N GLY A 97 4.48 -20.66 6.94
CA GLY A 97 4.51 -19.87 8.16
C GLY A 97 5.69 -20.17 9.06
N ILE A 98 6.83 -20.58 8.49
CA ILE A 98 8.06 -20.90 9.24
C ILE A 98 8.46 -19.70 10.10
N GLU A 99 8.78 -19.97 11.37
CA GLU A 99 9.22 -18.95 12.30
C GLU A 99 10.72 -18.65 12.17
N GLY A 100 11.07 -17.37 12.21
CA GLY A 100 12.46 -16.92 12.17
C GLY A 100 12.56 -15.41 12.00
N ALA A 101 13.78 -14.86 12.10
CA ALA A 101 13.99 -13.43 11.91
C ALA A 101 13.71 -13.03 10.44
N PRO A 102 12.68 -12.22 10.16
CA PRO A 102 12.33 -11.85 8.79
C PRO A 102 13.46 -11.03 8.15
N PHE A 103 13.82 -11.38 6.92
CA PHE A 103 14.82 -10.66 6.13
C PHE A 103 14.31 -10.23 4.75
N CYS A 104 13.23 -10.85 4.26
CA CYS A 104 12.56 -10.43 3.03
C CYS A 104 11.04 -10.40 3.21
N TYR A 105 10.34 -9.89 2.20
CA TYR A 105 8.90 -9.94 2.14
C TYR A 105 8.43 -10.09 0.69
N ALA A 106 7.25 -10.68 0.51
CA ALA A 106 6.50 -10.66 -0.73
C ALA A 106 5.29 -9.73 -0.62
N GLU A 107 4.95 -9.05 -1.71
CA GLU A 107 3.72 -8.27 -1.80
C GLU A 107 2.58 -9.20 -2.21
N GLY A 108 1.60 -9.37 -1.34
CA GLY A 108 0.45 -10.22 -1.57
C GLY A 108 -0.71 -9.50 -2.26
N ALA A 109 -1.69 -10.27 -2.69
CA ALA A 109 -2.96 -9.73 -3.19
C ALA A 109 -3.68 -8.89 -2.10
N ALA A 110 -4.52 -7.94 -2.54
CA ALA A 110 -5.39 -7.14 -1.68
C ALA A 110 -4.68 -6.26 -0.62
N ASN A 111 -3.56 -5.63 -0.99
CA ASN A 111 -2.78 -4.73 -0.11
C ASN A 111 -2.23 -5.46 1.12
N ALA A 112 -1.88 -6.73 0.98
CA ALA A 112 -1.22 -7.50 2.03
C ALA A 112 0.27 -7.65 1.73
N LEU A 113 1.05 -7.97 2.76
CA LEU A 113 2.43 -8.39 2.60
C LEU A 113 2.71 -9.62 3.46
N THR A 114 3.64 -10.44 3.02
CA THR A 114 4.06 -11.64 3.75
C THR A 114 5.54 -11.53 4.07
N PRO A 115 5.92 -11.25 5.32
CA PRO A 115 7.32 -11.30 5.74
C PRO A 115 7.78 -12.76 5.80
N TYR A 116 9.03 -13.03 5.39
CA TYR A 116 9.64 -14.35 5.51
C TYR A 116 11.05 -14.28 6.11
N PRO A 117 11.39 -15.22 7.02
CA PRO A 117 10.46 -16.06 7.80
C PRO A 117 9.45 -15.22 8.58
N THR A 118 8.42 -15.83 9.16
CA THR A 118 7.44 -15.13 9.97
C THR A 118 7.95 -14.92 11.39
N ALA A 119 7.60 -13.80 12.02
CA ALA A 119 7.87 -13.57 13.43
C ALA A 119 6.88 -12.56 14.01
N THR A 120 6.63 -12.66 15.31
CA THR A 120 5.86 -11.66 16.03
C THR A 120 6.72 -10.40 16.25
N GLY A 121 6.18 -9.23 15.92
CA GLY A 121 6.92 -7.98 16.06
C GLY A 121 6.23 -6.78 15.45
N SER A 122 7.00 -5.74 15.16
CA SER A 122 6.54 -4.49 14.56
C SER A 122 7.09 -4.33 13.16
N LEU A 123 6.19 -4.09 12.20
CA LEU A 123 6.52 -3.82 10.82
C LEU A 123 6.30 -2.33 10.54
N ALA A 124 7.35 -1.66 10.07
CA ALA A 124 7.32 -0.27 9.66
C ALA A 124 7.49 -0.17 8.14
N LEU A 125 6.50 0.43 7.47
CA LEU A 125 6.43 0.58 6.03
C LEU A 125 6.47 2.06 5.65
N ARG A 126 7.04 2.34 4.48
CA ARG A 126 6.72 3.56 3.72
C ARG A 126 6.02 3.13 2.46
N VAL A 127 4.79 3.61 2.28
CA VAL A 127 3.96 3.25 1.13
C VAL A 127 3.62 4.47 0.29
N THR A 128 3.38 4.24 -1.00
CA THR A 128 2.72 5.20 -1.90
C THR A 128 1.24 4.83 -2.03
N LEU A 129 0.40 5.85 -2.07
CA LEU A 129 -1.05 5.72 -2.07
C LEU A 129 -1.67 6.48 -3.24
N LYS A 130 -2.89 6.13 -3.59
CA LYS A 130 -3.78 6.89 -4.48
C LYS A 130 -5.18 6.97 -3.88
N PRO A 131 -6.02 7.94 -4.26
CA PRO A 131 -7.46 7.87 -4.00
C PRO A 131 -8.06 6.55 -4.49
N ALA A 132 -8.87 5.93 -3.66
CA ALA A 132 -9.78 4.86 -4.06
C ALA A 132 -11.03 5.44 -4.74
#